data_AF-A0A1G3AJ56-F1
#
_entry.id   AF-A0A1G3AJ56-F1
#
_cell.length_a   1.000
_cell.length_b   1.000
_cell.length_c   1.000
_cell.angle_alpha   90.00
_cell.angle_beta   90.00
_cell.angle_gamma   90.00
#
_symmetry.space_group_name_H-M   'P 1'
#
loop_
_entity.id
_entity.type
_entity.pdbx_description
1 polymer ?
#
loop_
_entity_poly.entity_id
_entity_poly.type
_entity_poly.pdbx_seq_one_letter_code
_entity_poly.pdbx_strand_id
1 'polypeptide(L)'
;LSGCVLRTLTINSEPSGAKVYLDDELIGETPVTTTFTYYGTRKIIVEKTDHEGRLLYERKIIYEKIKPPFYQIVPLDFFSELILPIKLKDEHHFAYQLEPLKQRPKEEVQKEVMENAEELRERLKTPVIR
;
A
#
# COMPACT_ATOMS: atom_id res chain seq x y z
N LEU A 1 -27.05 3.26 21.10
CA LEU A 1 -26.70 4.39 20.22
C LEU A 1 -25.41 4.99 20.76
N SER A 2 -24.31 4.27 20.61
CA SER A 2 -23.03 4.53 21.29
C SER A 2 -21.97 4.96 20.25
N GLY A 3 -21.32 6.09 20.51
CA GLY A 3 -20.08 6.59 19.88
C GLY A 3 -19.84 6.28 18.40
N CYS A 4 -20.38 7.09 17.48
CA CYS A 4 -19.92 7.05 16.09
C CYS A 4 -18.56 7.76 15.98
N VAL A 5 -17.46 7.01 16.11
CA VAL A 5 -16.10 7.51 15.84
C VAL A 5 -15.87 7.47 14.33
N LEU A 6 -15.70 8.65 13.72
CA LEU A 6 -15.37 8.74 12.30
C LEU A 6 -13.85 8.64 12.14
N ARG A 7 -13.40 7.57 11.49
CA ARG A 7 -11.98 7.34 11.20
C ARG A 7 -11.76 7.44 9.70
N THR A 8 -10.84 8.28 9.27
CA THR A 8 -10.53 8.52 7.87
C THR A 8 -9.05 8.28 7.57
N LEU A 9 -8.81 7.78 6.38
CA LEU A 9 -7.50 7.50 5.84
C LEU A 9 -7.38 8.21 4.49
N THR A 10 -6.45 9.15 4.40
CA THR A 10 -6.14 9.90 3.18
C THR A 10 -4.83 9.41 2.59
N ILE A 11 -4.86 8.99 1.33
CA ILE A 11 -3.69 8.49 0.61
C ILE A 11 -3.41 9.42 -0.58
N ASN A 12 -2.20 9.96 -0.59
CA ASN A 12 -1.66 10.84 -1.62
C ASN A 12 -0.47 10.17 -2.30
N SER A 13 -0.26 10.49 -3.59
CA SER A 13 0.96 10.10 -4.29
C SER A 13 1.47 11.20 -5.18
N GLU A 14 2.78 11.13 -5.45
CA GLU A 14 3.43 11.92 -6.49
C GLU A 14 4.06 10.97 -7.53
N PRO A 15 3.58 11.00 -8.80
CA PRO A 15 2.50 11.85 -9.33
C PRO A 15 1.10 11.46 -8.85
N SER A 16 0.13 12.37 -9.01
CA SER A 16 -1.28 12.15 -8.66
C SER A 16 -2.04 11.31 -9.71
N GLY A 17 -3.27 10.94 -9.38
CA GLY A 17 -4.12 10.03 -10.17
C GLY A 17 -3.60 8.60 -10.25
N ALA A 18 -2.87 8.13 -9.24
CA ALA A 18 -2.50 6.72 -9.11
C ALA A 18 -3.65 5.96 -8.45
N LYS A 19 -3.95 4.75 -8.93
CA LYS A 19 -4.91 3.85 -8.29
C LYS A 19 -4.37 3.38 -6.96
N VAL A 20 -5.24 3.36 -5.97
CA VAL A 20 -4.92 2.94 -4.61
C VAL A 20 -5.77 1.74 -4.24
N TYR A 21 -5.10 0.71 -3.73
CA TYR A 21 -5.74 -0.46 -3.16
C TYR A 21 -5.44 -0.51 -1.67
N LEU A 22 -6.48 -0.73 -0.87
CA LEU A 22 -6.38 -0.97 0.56
C LEU A 22 -6.82 -2.40 0.82
N ASP A 23 -5.91 -3.23 1.35
CA ASP A 23 -6.10 -4.68 1.52
C ASP A 23 -6.66 -5.38 0.27
N ASP A 24 -6.04 -5.09 -0.87
CA ASP A 24 -6.38 -5.66 -2.18
C ASP A 24 -7.73 -5.20 -2.76
N GLU A 25 -8.45 -4.29 -2.09
CA GLU A 25 -9.66 -3.64 -2.60
C GLU A 25 -9.33 -2.26 -3.21
N LEU A 26 -9.81 -1.98 -4.42
CA LEU A 26 -9.65 -0.68 -5.07
C LEU A 26 -10.51 0.37 -4.37
N ILE A 27 -9.88 1.37 -3.76
CA ILE A 27 -10.59 2.45 -3.05
C ILE A 27 -10.74 3.73 -3.90
N GLY A 28 -9.94 3.89 -4.96
CA GLY A 28 -10.00 5.05 -5.85
C GLY A 28 -8.64 5.49 -6.37
N GLU A 29 -8.55 6.73 -6.84
CA GLU A 29 -7.32 7.34 -7.35
C GLU A 29 -6.83 8.47 -6.45
N THR A 30 -5.51 8.61 -6.26
CA THR A 30 -4.92 9.65 -5.42
C THR A 30 -5.17 11.06 -5.94
N PRO A 31 -5.48 12.04 -5.07
CA PRO A 31 -5.70 11.91 -3.64
C PRO A 31 -7.04 11.24 -3.34
N VAL A 32 -7.04 10.19 -2.50
CA VAL A 32 -8.25 9.45 -2.12
C VAL A 32 -8.41 9.44 -0.60
N THR A 33 -9.64 9.60 -0.11
CA THR A 33 -9.98 9.49 1.31
C THR A 33 -10.99 8.37 1.50
N THR A 34 -10.72 7.44 2.39
CA THR A 34 -11.64 6.34 2.74
C THR A 34 -11.81 6.23 4.26
N THR A 35 -12.87 5.58 4.71
CA THR A 35 -13.09 5.30 6.14
C THR A 35 -12.55 3.91 6.50
N PHE A 36 -12.15 3.73 7.76
CA PHE A 36 -11.69 2.43 8.25
C PHE A 36 -12.24 2.10 9.63
N THR A 37 -12.40 0.81 9.94
CA THR A 37 -12.96 0.36 11.22
C THR A 37 -11.88 -0.04 12.21
N TYR A 38 -10.86 -0.79 11.75
CA TYR A 38 -9.87 -1.42 12.62
C TYR A 38 -8.48 -0.81 12.45
N TYR A 39 -7.83 -0.53 13.57
CA TYR A 39 -6.41 -0.18 13.64
C TYR A 39 -5.53 -1.40 13.40
N GLY A 40 -4.27 -1.16 13.05
CA GLY A 40 -3.30 -2.20 12.76
C GLY A 40 -2.51 -1.93 11.49
N THR A 41 -1.81 -2.95 11.02
CA THR A 41 -1.06 -2.88 9.76
C THR A 41 -1.99 -3.17 8.59
N ARG A 42 -2.07 -2.24 7.64
CA ARG A 42 -2.89 -2.36 6.43
C ARG A 42 -1.99 -2.41 5.21
N LYS A 43 -2.38 -3.21 4.22
CA LYS A 43 -1.64 -3.31 2.96
C LYS A 43 -2.13 -2.21 2.03
N ILE A 44 -1.25 -1.32 1.62
CA ILE A 44 -1.53 -0.24 0.68
C ILE A 44 -0.73 -0.51 -0.60
N ILE A 45 -1.43 -0.59 -1.73
CA ILE A 45 -0.81 -0.71 -3.05
C ILE A 45 -1.13 0.57 -3.80
N VAL A 46 -0.09 1.21 -4.34
CA VAL A 46 -0.24 2.38 -5.20
C VAL A 46 0.34 2.05 -6.57
N GLU A 47 -0.48 2.19 -7.61
CA GLU A 47 -0.08 1.94 -8.99
C GLU A 47 -0.56 3.06 -9.92
N LYS A 48 0.31 3.54 -10.80
CA LYS A 48 -0.03 4.55 -11.79
C LYS A 48 -0.01 3.92 -13.18
N THR A 49 -1.17 3.93 -13.84
CA THR A 49 -1.34 3.37 -15.18
C THR A 49 -1.64 4.45 -16.22
N ASP A 50 -1.35 4.16 -17.50
CA ASP A 50 -1.87 4.92 -18.64
C ASP A 50 -3.34 4.56 -18.97
N HIS A 51 -3.87 5.13 -20.04
CA HIS A 51 -5.24 4.88 -20.51
C HIS A 51 -5.42 3.44 -21.05
N GLU A 52 -4.33 2.83 -21.52
CA GLU A 52 -4.24 1.46 -22.01
C GLU A 52 -4.03 0.43 -20.88
N GLY A 53 -3.90 0.88 -19.62
CA GLY A 53 -3.70 0.03 -18.44
C GLY A 53 -2.26 -0.42 -18.20
N ARG A 54 -1.27 0.14 -18.89
CA ARG A 54 0.16 -0.13 -18.68
C ARG A 54 0.69 0.68 -17.51
N LEU A 55 1.58 0.08 -16.72
CA LEU A 55 2.24 0.77 -15.62
C LEU A 55 3.19 1.84 -16.15
N LEU A 56 3.01 3.08 -15.68
CA LEU A 56 3.91 4.21 -15.95
C LEU A 56 5.00 4.31 -14.86
N TYR A 57 4.70 3.81 -13.67
CA TYR A 57 5.56 3.85 -12.49
C TYR A 57 5.63 2.47 -11.85
N GLU A 58 6.68 2.22 -11.08
CA GLU A 58 6.81 0.99 -10.30
C GLU A 58 5.68 0.90 -9.27
N ARG A 59 5.08 -0.30 -9.17
CA ARG A 59 4.05 -0.57 -8.17
C ARG A 59 4.69 -0.50 -6.78
N LYS A 60 4.13 0.33 -5.91
CA LYS A 60 4.56 0.44 -4.52
C LYS A 60 3.63 -0.39 -3.63
N ILE A 61 4.18 -1.36 -2.90
CA ILE A 61 3.45 -2.19 -1.94
C ILE A 61 3.99 -1.84 -0.55
N ILE A 62 3.15 -1.25 0.31
CA ILE A 62 3.50 -0.79 1.64
C ILE A 62 2.61 -1.48 2.67
N TYR A 63 3.19 -1.88 3.80
CA TYR A 63 2.46 -2.36 4.97
C TYR A 63 2.48 -1.26 6.04
N GLU A 64 1.48 -0.40 6.01
CA GLU A 64 1.44 0.81 6.83
C GLU A 64 0.73 0.53 8.17
N LYS A 65 1.32 0.96 9.29
CA LYS A 65 0.75 0.73 10.63
C LYS A 65 -0.07 1.92 11.09
N ILE A 66 -1.40 1.77 11.03
CA ILE A 66 -2.35 2.74 11.57
C ILE A 66 -2.43 2.55 13.08
N LYS A 67 -1.84 3.47 13.84
CA LYS A 67 -1.79 3.39 15.30
C LYS A 67 -3.11 3.90 15.92
N PRO A 68 -3.68 3.19 16.91
CA PRO A 68 -4.79 3.72 17.66
C PRO A 68 -4.36 4.97 18.46
N PRO A 69 -5.26 5.92 18.67
CA PRO A 69 -4.99 7.05 19.53
C PRO A 69 -4.74 6.60 20.97
N PHE A 70 -3.88 7.33 21.67
CA PHE A 70 -3.41 7.00 23.02
C PHE A 70 -4.53 6.86 24.06
N TYR A 71 -5.67 7.52 23.86
CA TYR A 71 -6.83 7.49 24.75
C TYR A 71 -7.67 6.19 24.64
N GLN A 72 -7.32 5.25 23.75
CA GLN A 72 -7.92 3.91 23.68
C GLN A 72 -7.10 2.84 24.45
N ILE A 73 -6.06 3.25 25.19
CA ILE A 73 -5.21 2.34 25.99
C ILE A 73 -5.60 2.49 27.47
N VAL A 74 -6.30 1.48 28.00
CA VAL A 74 -6.82 1.31 29.37
C VAL A 74 -5.72 1.43 30.46
N PRO A 75 -5.99 1.97 31.68
CA PRO A 75 -7.09 1.61 32.58
C PRO A 75 -8.13 2.71 32.90
N LEU A 76 -8.13 3.86 32.22
CA LEU A 76 -9.11 4.94 32.44
C LEU A 76 -10.35 4.87 31.51
N ASP A 77 -10.71 3.67 31.03
CA ASP A 77 -11.75 3.44 30.00
C ASP A 77 -13.19 3.56 30.48
N PHE A 78 -13.44 3.67 31.79
CA PHE A 78 -14.80 3.64 32.32
C PHE A 78 -15.48 5.00 32.47
N PHE A 79 -14.76 6.11 32.28
CA PHE A 79 -15.31 7.46 32.48
C PHE A 79 -15.19 8.39 31.27
N SER A 80 -14.48 7.99 30.20
CA SER A 80 -14.32 8.83 29.01
C SER A 80 -15.54 8.81 28.09
N GLU A 81 -16.32 7.72 28.06
CA GLU A 81 -17.54 7.63 27.24
C GLU A 81 -18.73 8.44 27.81
N LEU A 82 -18.69 8.81 29.09
CA LEU A 82 -19.80 9.48 29.77
C LEU A 82 -19.67 11.01 29.84
N ILE A 83 -18.47 11.57 29.62
CA ILE A 83 -18.17 12.94 30.08
C ILE A 83 -17.95 13.95 28.93
N LEU A 84 -17.71 13.55 27.69
CA LEU A 84 -17.38 14.51 26.61
C LEU A 84 -18.14 14.25 25.30
N PRO A 85 -19.01 15.17 24.84
CA PRO A 85 -19.68 15.11 23.54
C PRO A 85 -18.71 15.57 22.43
N ILE A 86 -17.53 14.96 22.35
CA ILE A 86 -16.50 15.31 21.37
C ILE A 86 -16.59 14.31 20.22
N LYS A 87 -16.91 14.80 19.02
CA LYS A 87 -16.77 14.04 17.78
C LYS A 87 -15.27 13.79 17.56
N LEU A 88 -14.76 12.69 18.08
CA LEU A 88 -13.37 12.28 17.85
C LEU A 88 -13.23 11.87 16.38
N LYS A 89 -12.69 12.79 15.58
CA LYS A 89 -12.24 12.53 14.22
C LYS A 89 -10.80 12.05 14.29
N ASP A 90 -10.56 10.85 13.81
CA ASP A 90 -9.22 10.29 13.70
C ASP A 90 -8.85 10.24 12.22
N GLU A 91 -7.93 11.12 11.81
CA GLU A 91 -7.57 11.32 10.41
C GLU A 91 -6.08 10.95 10.22
N HIS A 92 -5.82 9.98 9.34
CA HIS A 92 -4.46 9.54 9.00
C HIS A 92 -4.14 9.97 7.57
N HIS A 93 -2.94 10.52 7.37
CA HIS A 93 -2.47 10.98 6.06
C HIS A 93 -1.18 10.27 5.68
N PHE A 94 -1.19 9.57 4.54
CA PHE A 94 -0.01 8.94 3.97
C PHE A 94 0.27 9.51 2.58
N ALA A 95 1.55 9.82 2.34
CA ALA A 95 2.02 10.36 1.06
C ALA A 95 3.13 9.47 0.51
N TYR A 96 3.03 9.08 -0.75
CA TYR A 96 3.94 8.15 -1.39
C TYR A 96 4.57 8.73 -2.66
N GLN A 97 5.90 8.75 -2.72
CA GLN A 97 6.63 8.98 -3.97
C GLN A 97 6.65 7.69 -4.81
N LEU A 98 6.26 7.78 -6.08
CA LEU A 98 6.39 6.68 -7.04
C LEU A 98 7.64 6.86 -7.89
N GLU A 99 8.31 5.74 -8.18
CA GLU A 99 9.49 5.73 -9.03
C GLU A 99 9.09 5.46 -10.48
N PRO A 100 9.62 6.21 -11.47
CA PRO A 100 9.28 6.00 -12.87
C PRO A 100 9.73 4.61 -13.31
N LEU A 101 8.91 3.94 -14.12
CA LEU A 101 9.24 2.61 -14.61
C LEU A 101 10.51 2.68 -15.45
N LYS A 102 11.59 1.99 -15.02
CA LYS A 102 12.82 1.90 -15.81
C LYS A 102 12.53 1.19 -17.12
N GLN A 103 12.52 1.93 -18.22
CA GLN A 103 12.47 1.36 -19.57
C GLN A 103 13.80 0.67 -19.83
N ARG A 104 13.90 -0.63 -19.49
CA ARG A 104 15.07 -1.43 -19.85
C ARG A 104 15.10 -1.57 -21.38
N PRO A 105 16.21 -1.22 -22.05
CA PRO A 105 16.36 -1.47 -23.48
C PRO A 105 16.07 -2.94 -23.78
N LYS A 106 15.35 -3.20 -24.88
CA LYS A 106 15.04 -4.59 -25.31
C LYS A 106 16.28 -5.47 -25.37
N GLU A 107 17.40 -4.91 -25.78
CA GLU A 107 18.68 -5.61 -25.89
C GLU A 107 19.23 -6.08 -24.54
N GLU A 108 19.08 -5.27 -23.50
CA GLU A 108 19.53 -5.61 -22.14
C GLU A 108 18.66 -6.71 -21.54
N VAL A 109 17.34 -6.61 -21.70
CA VAL A 109 16.40 -7.66 -21.27
C VAL A 109 16.65 -8.97 -22.02
N GLN A 110 16.91 -8.92 -23.33
CA GLN A 110 17.19 -10.12 -24.12
C GLN A 110 18.48 -10.81 -23.68
N LYS A 111 19.53 -10.04 -23.40
CA LYS A 111 20.79 -10.59 -22.87
C LYS A 111 20.60 -11.25 -21.51
N GLU A 112 19.94 -10.56 -20.58
CA GLU A 112 19.64 -11.09 -19.25
C GLU A 112 18.81 -12.38 -19.31
N VAL A 113 17.78 -12.43 -20.17
CA VAL A 113 16.96 -13.64 -20.36
C VAL A 113 17.78 -14.79 -20.95
N MET A 114 18.68 -14.51 -21.89
CA MET A 114 19.55 -15.54 -22.49
C MET A 114 20.55 -16.08 -21.47
N GLU A 115 21.19 -15.21 -20.69
CA GLU A 115 22.13 -15.58 -19.62
C GLU A 115 21.45 -16.45 -18.56
N ASN A 116 20.27 -16.04 -18.09
CA ASN A 116 19.47 -16.83 -17.16
C ASN A 116 19.09 -18.22 -17.74
N ALA A 117 18.80 -18.29 -19.04
CA ALA A 117 18.46 -19.55 -19.71
C ALA A 117 19.69 -20.47 -19.85
N GLU A 118 20.87 -19.91 -20.12
CA GLU A 118 22.13 -20.64 -20.15
C GLU A 118 22.51 -21.17 -18.76
N GLU A 119 22.42 -20.34 -17.72
CA GLU A 119 22.66 -20.76 -16.33
C GLU A 119 21.73 -21.90 -15.93
N LEU A 120 20.43 -21.80 -16.25
CA LEU A 120 19.47 -22.86 -15.97
C LEU A 120 19.82 -24.17 -16.68
N ARG A 121 20.29 -24.09 -17.94
CA ARG A 121 20.74 -25.27 -18.70
C ARG A 121 21.94 -25.94 -18.04
N GLU A 122 22.91 -25.18 -17.55
CA GLU A 122 24.08 -25.73 -16.86
C GLU A 122 23.70 -26.38 -15.51
N ARG A 123 22.79 -25.78 -14.75
CA ARG A 123 22.24 -26.38 -13.53
C ARG A 123 21.57 -27.72 -13.81
N LEU A 124 20.85 -27.87 -14.92
CA LEU A 124 20.18 -29.12 -15.32
C LEU A 124 21.15 -30.20 -15.80
N LYS A 125 22.31 -29.84 -16.35
CA LYS A 125 23.35 -30.80 -16.78
C LYS A 125 24.14 -31.38 -15.62
N THR A 126 24.20 -30.68 -14.49
CA THR A 126 24.94 -31.15 -13.33
C THR A 126 24.16 -32.30 -12.69
N PRO A 127 24.69 -33.55 -12.67
CA PRO A 127 23.98 -34.65 -12.05
C PRO A 127 23.83 -34.34 -10.56
N VAL A 128 22.60 -34.35 -10.06
CA VAL A 128 22.34 -34.33 -8.62
C VAL A 128 22.84 -35.66 -8.07
N ILE A 129 24.11 -35.68 -7.64
CA ILE A 129 24.68 -36.84 -6.94
C ILE A 129 23.89 -36.97 -5.64
N ARG A 130 23.13 -38.05 -5.56
CA ARG A 130 22.25 -38.39 -4.44
C ARG A 130 22.91 -39.43 -3.55
#